data_AF-A0A3D1JP74-F1
#
_entry.id   AF-A0A3D1JP74-F1
#
_cell.length_a   1.000
_cell.length_b   1.000
_cell.length_c   1.000
_cell.angle_alpha   90.00
_cell.angle_beta   90.00
_cell.angle_gamma   90.00
#
_symmetry.space_group_name_H-M   'P 1'
#
loop_
_entity.id
_entity.type
_entity.pdbx_description
1 polymer ?
#
loop_
_entity_poly.entity_id
_entity_poly.type
_entity_poly.pdbx_seq_one_letter_code
_entity_poly.pdbx_strand_id
1 'polypeptide(L)'
;MQVTRRDLIKAHAVTAAATAIGISVPGAQALAQTASSDGVRWDKGACRFCGTGCGVLIGVKDGRVVATQGDPDAPVNKGLNCIKGYFLSKIMYGKDRLTQPLLRMKDGKFDKNGEFAHISWDK
;
A
#
# COMPACT_ATOMS: atom_id res chain seq x y z
N MET A 1 -15.54 -21.36 -11.50
CA MET A 1 -14.46 -22.22 -12.04
C MET A 1 -13.16 -21.47 -11.85
N GLN A 2 -12.16 -22.01 -11.14
CA GLN A 2 -10.89 -21.30 -10.95
C GLN A 2 -10.04 -21.44 -12.22
N VAL A 3 -9.72 -20.32 -12.85
CA VAL A 3 -8.83 -20.26 -14.01
C VAL A 3 -7.39 -20.39 -13.51
N THR A 4 -6.62 -21.33 -14.03
CA THR A 4 -5.21 -21.48 -13.66
C THR A 4 -4.30 -20.59 -14.51
N ARG A 5 -3.08 -20.29 -14.04
CA ARG A 5 -2.06 -19.56 -14.83
C ARG A 5 -1.80 -20.21 -16.19
N ARG A 6 -1.87 -21.55 -16.25
CA ARG A 6 -1.67 -22.30 -17.49
C ARG A 6 -2.82 -22.06 -18.48
N ASP A 7 -4.04 -21.94 -17.99
CA ASP A 7 -5.22 -21.68 -18.83
C ASP A 7 -5.16 -20.26 -19.42
N LEU A 8 -4.69 -19.28 -18.63
CA LEU A 8 -4.41 -17.93 -19.12
C LEU A 8 -3.36 -17.91 -20.23
N ILE A 9 -2.22 -18.58 -20.04
CA ILE A 9 -1.15 -18.64 -21.05
C ILE A 9 -1.67 -19.26 -22.36
N LYS A 10 -2.44 -20.35 -22.27
CA LYS A 10 -3.05 -20.99 -23.45
C LYS A 10 -4.05 -20.05 -24.15
N ALA A 11 -4.89 -19.36 -23.39
CA ALA A 11 -5.86 -18.42 -23.95
C ALA A 11 -5.18 -17.24 -24.66
N HIS A 12 -4.11 -16.68 -24.06
CA HIS A 12 -3.31 -15.63 -24.69
C HIS A 12 -2.64 -16.11 -25.99
N ALA A 13 -2.05 -17.31 -25.99
CA ALA A 13 -1.42 -17.87 -27.19
C ALA A 13 -2.43 -18.08 -28.33
N VAL A 14 -3.61 -18.64 -28.02
CA VAL A 14 -4.69 -18.83 -28.99
C VAL A 14 -5.21 -17.50 -29.53
N THR A 15 -5.40 -16.51 -28.66
CA THR A 15 -5.87 -15.17 -29.06
C THR A 15 -4.85 -14.48 -29.98
N ALA A 16 -3.56 -14.51 -29.62
CA ALA A 16 -2.51 -13.90 -30.43
C ALA A 16 -2.42 -14.53 -31.82
N ALA A 17 -2.48 -15.87 -31.91
CA ALA A 17 -2.48 -16.57 -33.18
C ALA A 17 -3.70 -16.23 -34.04
N ALA A 18 -4.90 -16.21 -33.44
CA ALA A 18 -6.13 -15.88 -34.15
C ALA A 18 -6.14 -14.43 -34.67
N THR A 19 -5.63 -13.47 -33.88
CA THR A 19 -5.51 -12.07 -34.33
C THR A 19 -4.56 -11.89 -35.50
N ALA A 20 -3.49 -12.69 -35.58
CA ALA A 20 -2.53 -12.62 -36.69
C ALA A 20 -3.17 -13.02 -38.04
N ILE A 21 -4.25 -13.79 -38.01
CA ILE A 21 -5.00 -14.24 -39.20
C ILE A 21 -6.38 -13.59 -39.31
N GLY A 22 -6.65 -12.52 -38.55
CA GLY A 22 -7.90 -11.75 -38.62
C GLY A 22 -9.12 -12.45 -38.04
N ILE A 23 -8.94 -13.48 -37.20
CA ILE A 23 -10.02 -14.23 -36.57
C ILE A 23 -10.19 -13.78 -35.11
N SER A 24 -11.42 -13.44 -34.72
CA SER A 24 -11.75 -13.18 -33.31
C SER A 24 -12.15 -14.46 -32.58
N VAL A 25 -11.58 -14.71 -31.40
CA VAL A 25 -11.93 -15.88 -30.56
C VAL A 25 -13.02 -15.47 -29.55
N PRO A 26 -14.24 -16.03 -29.64
CA PRO A 26 -15.29 -15.77 -28.65
C PRO A 26 -14.86 -16.25 -27.26
N GLY A 27 -14.94 -15.37 -26.25
CA GLY A 27 -14.60 -15.70 -24.86
C GLY A 27 -13.16 -15.42 -24.42
N ALA A 28 -12.25 -15.04 -25.33
CA ALA A 28 -10.89 -14.63 -24.97
C ALA A 28 -10.85 -13.38 -24.05
N GLN A 29 -11.81 -12.46 -24.24
CA GLN A 29 -11.94 -11.26 -23.39
C GLN A 29 -12.46 -11.57 -21.98
N ALA A 30 -13.15 -12.70 -21.79
CA ALA A 30 -13.73 -13.07 -20.49
C ALA A 30 -12.65 -13.46 -19.47
N LEU A 31 -11.48 -13.92 -19.92
CA LEU A 31 -10.34 -14.29 -19.06
C LEU A 31 -9.46 -13.09 -18.68
N ALA A 32 -9.48 -12.02 -19.46
CA ALA A 32 -8.75 -10.78 -19.15
C ALA A 32 -9.47 -9.93 -18.10
N GLN A 33 -10.78 -10.11 -17.95
CA GLN A 33 -11.62 -9.35 -17.01
C GLN A 33 -11.75 -10.02 -15.62
N THR A 34 -11.12 -11.17 -15.37
CA THR A 34 -11.09 -11.80 -14.05
C THR A 34 -9.99 -11.27 -13.13
N ALA A 35 -9.53 -10.03 -13.32
CA ALA A 35 -8.89 -9.30 -12.24
C ALA A 35 -10.00 -8.79 -11.31
N SER A 36 -10.57 -9.69 -10.50
CA SER A 36 -11.34 -9.29 -9.34
C SER A 36 -10.50 -8.27 -8.58
N SER A 37 -11.02 -7.06 -8.37
CA SER A 37 -10.31 -6.11 -7.51
C SER A 37 -10.16 -6.78 -6.14
N ASP A 38 -8.93 -6.89 -5.64
CA ASP A 38 -8.62 -7.57 -4.36
C ASP A 38 -9.21 -6.83 -3.14
N GLY A 39 -10.11 -5.85 -3.36
CA GLY A 39 -10.67 -4.92 -2.38
C GLY A 39 -9.68 -3.83 -1.95
N VAL A 40 -8.54 -3.70 -2.63
CA VAL A 40 -7.50 -2.73 -2.27
C VAL A 40 -7.71 -1.41 -3.01
N ARG A 41 -7.96 -0.33 -2.27
CA ARG A 41 -7.95 1.05 -2.79
C ARG A 41 -6.52 1.56 -2.84
N TRP A 42 -6.11 2.15 -3.95
CA TRP A 42 -4.76 2.71 -4.12
C TRP A 42 -4.81 4.23 -4.18
N ASP A 43 -4.11 4.89 -3.26
CA ASP A 43 -4.00 6.36 -3.19
C ASP A 43 -2.55 6.80 -3.44
N LYS A 44 -2.35 7.98 -4.04
CA LYS A 44 -1.00 8.57 -4.22
C LYS A 44 -0.54 9.27 -2.94
N GLY A 45 0.76 9.22 -2.66
CA GLY A 45 1.36 9.92 -1.53
C GLY A 45 2.86 10.17 -1.71
N ALA A 46 3.46 10.85 -0.74
CA ALA A 46 4.90 11.04 -0.67
C ALA A 46 5.54 10.07 0.33
N CYS A 47 6.72 9.54 -0.01
CA CYS A 47 7.51 8.73 0.91
C CYS A 47 7.83 9.51 2.19
N ARG A 48 7.60 8.88 3.37
CA ARG A 48 7.71 9.56 4.68
C ARG A 48 9.15 9.82 5.15
N PHE A 49 10.16 9.36 4.43
CA PHE A 49 11.55 9.30 4.93
C PHE A 49 12.41 10.52 4.58
N CYS A 50 13.24 10.43 3.54
CA CYS A 50 14.28 11.43 3.25
C CYS A 50 13.82 12.50 2.26
N GLY A 51 14.63 13.55 2.11
CA GLY A 51 14.35 14.71 1.24
C GLY A 51 14.34 14.43 -0.26
N THR A 52 14.58 13.19 -0.70
CA THR A 52 14.42 12.81 -2.12
C THR A 52 12.97 13.00 -2.58
N GLY A 53 12.00 12.73 -1.72
CA GLY A 53 10.59 12.97 -2.03
C GLY A 53 9.99 12.01 -3.06
N CYS A 54 10.33 10.71 -3.01
CA CYS A 54 9.75 9.70 -3.90
C CYS A 54 8.21 9.69 -3.82
N GLY A 55 7.54 9.64 -4.96
CA GLY A 55 6.11 9.37 -5.05
C GLY A 55 5.82 7.89 -4.85
N VAL A 56 4.77 7.58 -4.09
CA VAL A 56 4.38 6.21 -3.73
C VAL A 56 2.88 6.00 -3.92
N LEU A 57 2.50 4.76 -4.23
CA LEU A 57 1.12 4.29 -4.16
C LEU A 57 0.91 3.55 -2.84
N ILE A 58 -0.19 3.86 -2.16
CA ILE A 58 -0.57 3.33 -0.85
C ILE A 58 -1.82 2.48 -1.02
N GLY A 59 -1.67 1.16 -0.85
CA GLY A 59 -2.76 0.21 -0.93
C GLY A 59 -3.45 0.05 0.42
N VAL A 60 -4.73 0.40 0.49
CA VAL A 60 -5.57 0.35 1.69
C VAL A 60 -6.68 -0.69 1.52
N LYS A 61 -6.84 -1.55 2.53
CA LYS A 61 -7.93 -2.51 2.63
C LYS A 61 -8.39 -2.59 4.08
N ASP A 62 -9.70 -2.60 4.31
CA ASP A 62 -10.30 -2.69 5.65
C ASP A 62 -9.74 -1.64 6.63
N GLY A 63 -9.56 -0.41 6.16
CA GLY A 63 -9.02 0.70 6.96
C GLY A 63 -7.52 0.60 7.29
N ARG A 64 -6.81 -0.36 6.69
CA ARG A 64 -5.39 -0.63 6.96
C ARG A 64 -4.55 -0.54 5.70
N VAL A 65 -3.34 0.03 5.81
CA VAL A 65 -2.35 -0.02 4.73
C VAL A 65 -1.80 -1.43 4.65
N VAL A 66 -2.03 -2.11 3.53
CA VAL A 66 -1.61 -3.50 3.29
C VAL A 66 -0.41 -3.58 2.35
N ALA A 67 -0.21 -2.57 1.50
CA ALA A 67 0.89 -2.54 0.55
C ALA A 67 1.34 -1.11 0.22
N THR A 68 2.59 -0.97 -0.19
CA THR A 68 3.14 0.26 -0.73
C THR A 68 4.08 -0.05 -1.89
N GLN A 69 4.05 0.75 -2.95
CA GLN A 69 4.96 0.64 -4.10
C GLN A 69 5.37 2.03 -4.58
N GLY A 70 6.42 2.12 -5.39
CA GLY A 70 6.77 3.39 -6.03
C GLY A 70 5.72 3.74 -7.08
N ASP A 71 5.37 5.03 -7.18
CA ASP A 71 4.48 5.52 -8.23
C ASP A 71 5.26 5.59 -9.56
N PRO A 72 4.89 4.81 -10.60
CA PRO A 72 5.53 4.85 -11.91
C PRO A 72 5.48 6.24 -12.56
N ASP A 73 4.43 7.01 -12.28
CA ASP A 73 4.22 8.34 -12.86
C ASP A 73 5.04 9.42 -12.13
N ALA A 74 5.56 9.12 -10.94
CA ALA A 74 6.28 10.11 -10.14
C ALA A 74 7.60 10.50 -10.82
N PRO A 75 7.86 11.79 -11.08
CA PRO A 75 9.02 12.24 -11.84
C PRO A 75 10.34 11.96 -11.14
N VAL A 76 10.34 11.94 -9.80
CA VAL A 76 11.52 11.78 -8.95
C VAL A 76 12.09 10.37 -9.04
N ASN A 77 11.24 9.35 -8.91
CA ASN A 77 11.68 7.97 -8.67
C ASN A 77 11.20 6.96 -9.73
N LYS A 78 10.31 7.36 -10.65
CA LYS A 78 9.89 6.55 -11.81
C LYS A 78 9.50 5.11 -11.43
N GLY A 79 8.71 4.96 -10.37
CA GLY A 79 8.24 3.66 -9.87
C GLY A 79 9.19 2.91 -8.93
N LEU A 80 10.42 3.38 -8.73
CA LEU A 80 11.37 2.72 -7.84
C LEU A 80 11.30 3.25 -6.40
N ASN A 81 11.62 2.38 -5.44
CA ASN A 81 11.84 2.76 -4.06
C ASN A 81 13.17 2.17 -3.55
N CYS A 82 13.72 2.74 -2.48
CA CYS A 82 14.73 2.06 -1.67
C CYS A 82 14.06 1.15 -0.63
N ILE A 83 14.86 0.36 0.10
CA ILE A 83 14.36 -0.59 1.11
C ILE A 83 13.40 0.06 2.13
N LYS A 84 13.67 1.30 2.55
CA LYS A 84 12.80 2.05 3.48
C LYS A 84 11.41 2.26 2.88
N GLY A 85 11.36 2.67 1.61
CA GLY A 85 10.11 2.91 0.87
C GLY A 85 9.28 1.64 0.68
N TYR A 86 9.91 0.51 0.38
CA TYR A 86 9.21 -0.77 0.22
C TYR A 86 8.57 -1.29 1.51
N PHE A 87 9.05 -0.85 2.69
CA PHE A 87 8.48 -1.22 3.99
C PHE A 87 7.59 -0.14 4.62
N LEU A 88 7.18 0.89 3.87
CA LEU A 88 6.29 1.95 4.38
C LEU A 88 4.98 1.39 4.98
N SER A 89 4.45 0.28 4.46
CA SER A 89 3.22 -0.34 4.99
C SER A 89 3.32 -0.81 6.45
N LYS A 90 4.52 -0.89 7.04
CA LYS A 90 4.73 -1.42 8.40
C LYS A 90 4.88 -0.36 9.49
N ILE A 91 5.36 0.84 9.14
CA ILE A 91 5.89 1.80 10.13
C ILE A 91 4.84 2.39 11.08
N MET A 92 3.56 2.29 10.74
CA MET A 92 2.45 2.78 11.56
C MET A 92 1.96 1.78 12.62
N TYR A 93 2.49 0.55 12.60
CA TYR A 93 1.93 -0.59 13.32
C TYR A 93 2.86 -1.17 14.39
N GLY A 94 3.76 -0.34 14.93
CA GLY A 94 4.52 -0.67 16.14
C GLY A 94 3.59 -0.93 17.33
N LYS A 95 3.90 -1.96 18.12
CA LYS A 95 3.07 -2.39 19.28
C LYS A 95 3.01 -1.34 20.39
N ASP A 96 4.03 -0.51 20.49
CA ASP A 96 4.28 0.52 21.49
C ASP A 96 3.89 1.93 21.02
N ARG A 97 3.07 2.04 19.97
CA ARG A 97 2.59 3.33 19.46
C ARG A 97 1.86 4.10 20.57
N LEU A 98 2.32 5.32 20.85
CA LEU A 98 1.67 6.22 21.80
C LEU A 98 0.23 6.53 21.35
N THR A 99 -0.73 6.30 22.24
CA THR A 99 -2.18 6.48 22.00
C THR A 99 -2.80 7.60 22.83
N GLN A 100 -2.08 8.08 23.86
CA GLN A 100 -2.54 9.12 24.77
C GLN A 100 -1.38 10.08 25.07
N PRO A 101 -1.67 11.37 25.34
CA PRO A 101 -0.67 12.29 25.83
C PRO A 101 -0.04 11.78 27.14
N LEU A 102 1.26 12.00 27.28
CA LEU A 102 2.04 11.64 28.46
C LEU A 102 2.76 12.88 28.97
N LEU A 103 2.61 13.15 30.26
CA LEU A 103 3.27 14.27 30.94
C LEU A 103 4.01 13.76 32.17
N ARG A 104 5.18 14.32 32.47
CA ARG A 104 5.89 14.03 33.72
C ARG A 104 5.19 14.69 34.88
N MET A 105 4.76 13.89 35.85
CA MET A 105 3.93 14.33 36.96
C MET A 105 4.57 13.95 38.31
N LYS A 106 4.47 14.86 39.28
CA LYS A 106 4.75 14.60 40.70
C LYS A 106 3.78 15.43 41.53
N ASP A 107 3.17 14.83 42.54
CA ASP A 107 2.22 15.51 43.45
C ASP A 107 1.09 16.26 42.71
N GLY A 108 0.55 15.64 41.64
CA GLY A 108 -0.61 16.16 40.90
C GLY A 108 -0.32 17.28 39.89
N LYS A 109 0.93 17.73 39.76
CA LYS A 109 1.36 18.79 38.83
C LYS A 109 2.52 18.35 37.95
N PHE A 110 2.80 19.13 36.91
CA PHE A 110 4.01 18.95 36.10
C PHE A 110 5.26 19.06 36.98
N ASP A 111 6.16 18.09 36.84
CA ASP A 111 7.48 18.12 37.46
C ASP A 111 8.48 17.46 36.51
N LYS A 112 9.62 18.12 36.26
CA LYS A 112 10.66 17.59 35.35
C LYS A 112 11.25 16.28 35.85
N ASN A 113 11.25 16.07 37.17
CA ASN A 113 11.72 14.86 37.84
C ASN A 113 10.59 13.85 38.12
N GLY A 114 9.37 14.12 37.63
CA GLY A 114 8.23 13.22 37.73
C GLY A 114 8.26 12.05 36.74
N GLU A 115 7.42 11.05 36.99
CA GLU A 115 7.19 9.92 36.09
C GLU A 115 6.12 10.27 35.04
N PHE A 116 6.17 9.60 33.88
CA PHE A 116 5.15 9.80 32.85
C PHE A 116 3.80 9.25 33.32
N ALA A 117 2.79 10.11 33.35
CA ALA A 117 1.40 9.74 33.57
C ALA A 117 0.56 10.10 32.35
N HIS A 118 -0.51 9.33 32.10
CA HIS A 118 -1.50 9.64 31.09
C HIS A 118 -2.29 10.90 31.44
N ILE A 119 -2.48 11.77 30.46
CA ILE A 119 -3.33 12.97 30.58
C ILE A 119 -4.30 13.07 29.40
N SER A 120 -5.35 13.88 29.56
CA SER A 120 -6.25 14.26 28.47
C SER A 120 -5.59 15.24 27.49
N TRP A 121 -6.13 15.36 26.28
CA TRP A 121 -5.66 16.35 25.31
C TRP A 121 -5.91 17.81 25.72
N ASP A 122 -6.95 18.08 26.51
CA ASP A 122 -7.28 19.43 27.01
C ASP A 122 -6.42 19.91 28.18
N LYS A 123 -5.72 18.98 28.83
CA LYS A 123 -4.86 19.28 29.98
C LYS A 123 -3.45 19.63 29.51
#